data_AF-A0A497K9I3-F1
#
_entry.id   AF-A0A497K9I3-F1
#
_cell.length_a   1.000
_cell.length_b   1.000
_cell.length_c   1.000
_cell.angle_alpha   90.00
_cell.angle_beta   90.00
_cell.angle_gamma   90.00
#
_symmetry.space_group_name_H-M   'P 1'
#
loop_
_entity.id
_entity.type
_entity.pdbx_description
1 polymer ?
#
loop_
_entity_poly.entity_id
_entity_poly.type
_entity_poly.pdbx_seq_one_letter_code
_entity_poly.pdbx_strand_id
1 'polypeptide(L)'
;MERTESRNIPWIIKYRPRTLKEVIGNKEGIRKVVEWLKSWEAGPPKKRALLIYGPPGVGKTVAVEAASRDLNLELIESNASDYRRNSDIKSFAGLASQ
;
A
#
# COMPACT_ATOMS: atom_id res chain seq x y z
N MET A 1 38.68 -0.80 -7.51
CA MET A 1 38.02 -1.97 -6.89
C MET A 1 37.18 -1.46 -5.74
N GLU A 2 35.90 -1.19 -6.01
CA GLU A 2 34.96 -0.69 -5.01
C GLU A 2 34.55 -1.86 -4.12
N ARG A 3 34.81 -1.74 -2.81
CA ARG A 3 34.44 -2.77 -1.83
C ARG A 3 32.92 -2.86 -1.80
N THR A 4 32.36 -3.97 -2.29
CA THR A 4 30.95 -4.27 -2.14
C THR A 4 30.70 -4.59 -0.67
N GLU A 5 30.28 -3.61 0.12
CA GLU A 5 29.73 -3.88 1.45
C GLU A 5 28.53 -4.82 1.28
N SER A 6 28.62 -6.00 1.89
CA SER A 6 27.51 -6.94 2.05
C SER A 6 26.40 -6.21 2.82
N ARG A 7 25.45 -5.60 2.11
CA ARG A 7 24.28 -4.96 2.72
C ARG A 7 23.53 -6.02 3.53
N ASN A 8 23.63 -5.91 4.85
CA ASN A 8 22.90 -6.76 5.80
C ASN A 8 21.44 -6.28 5.83
N ILE A 9 20.66 -6.64 4.80
CA ILE A 9 19.27 -6.24 4.65
C ILE A 9 18.39 -7.08 5.59
N PRO A 10 17.56 -6.47 6.45
CA PRO A 10 16.62 -7.21 7.29
C PRO A 10 15.76 -8.16 6.47
N TRP A 11 15.53 -9.37 6.98
CA TRP A 11 14.74 -10.41 6.29
C TRP A 11 13.34 -9.93 5.91
N ILE A 12 12.73 -9.12 6.78
CA ILE A 12 11.41 -8.53 6.55
C ILE A 12 11.36 -7.62 5.31
N ILE A 13 12.49 -6.99 4.95
CA ILE A 13 12.62 -6.18 3.74
C ILE A 13 13.01 -7.07 2.55
N LYS A 14 13.95 -7.99 2.76
CA LYS A 14 14.46 -8.90 1.72
C LYS A 14 13.35 -9.77 1.11
N TYR A 15 12.43 -10.25 1.94
CA TYR A 15 11.33 -11.13 1.54
C TYR A 15 9.96 -10.45 1.63
N ARG A 16 9.91 -9.11 1.57
CA ARG A 16 8.64 -8.38 1.54
C ARG A 16 7.87 -8.78 0.27
N PRO A 17 6.62 -9.28 0.39
CA PRO A 17 5.79 -9.62 -0.77
C PRO A 17 5.64 -8.43 -1.72
N ARG A 18 5.82 -8.66 -3.02
CA ARG A 18 5.69 -7.62 -4.04
C ARG A 18 4.37 -7.69 -4.80
N THR A 19 3.87 -8.90 -5.00
CA THR A 19 2.59 -9.20 -5.68
C THR A 19 1.59 -9.80 -4.70
N LEU A 20 0.30 -9.74 -5.03
CA LEU A 20 -0.75 -10.34 -4.20
C LEU A 20 -0.60 -11.85 -4.06
N LYS A 21 0.04 -12.50 -5.03
CA LYS A 21 0.30 -13.95 -5.02
C LYS A 21 1.30 -14.36 -3.94
N GLU A 22 2.20 -13.47 -3.55
CA GLU A 22 3.20 -13.70 -2.50
C GLU A 22 2.65 -13.44 -1.10
N VAL A 23 1.49 -12.78 -0.98
CA VAL A 23 0.86 -12.49 0.31
C VAL A 23 0.21 -13.76 0.86
N ILE A 24 0.71 -14.25 1.99
CA ILE A 24 0.19 -15.44 2.64
C ILE A 24 -0.95 -15.08 3.60
N GLY A 25 -2.11 -15.71 3.44
CA GLY A 25 -3.29 -15.52 4.29
C GLY A 25 -4.22 -14.39 3.83
N ASN A 26 -5.21 -14.05 4.66
CA ASN A 26 -6.15 -12.93 4.44
C ASN A 26 -6.84 -12.86 3.06
N LYS A 27 -7.03 -14.02 2.41
CA LYS A 27 -7.55 -14.12 1.03
C LYS A 27 -8.86 -13.35 0.83
N GLU A 28 -9.79 -13.43 1.79
CA GLU A 28 -11.07 -12.72 1.69
C GLU A 28 -10.90 -11.20 1.81
N GLY A 29 -10.04 -10.73 2.71
CA GLY A 29 -9.74 -9.31 2.85
C GLY A 29 -9.07 -8.74 1.60
N ILE A 30 -8.09 -9.46 1.06
CA ILE A 30 -7.43 -9.13 -0.21
C ILE A 30 -8.45 -9.07 -1.35
N ARG A 31 -9.33 -10.06 -1.46
CA ARG A 31 -10.39 -10.07 -2.48
C ARG A 31 -11.26 -8.81 -2.39
N LYS A 32 -11.72 -8.43 -1.19
CA LYS A 32 -12.53 -7.23 -0.98
C LYS A 32 -11.79 -5.94 -1.35
N VAL A 33 -10.49 -5.85 -1.05
CA VAL A 33 -9.65 -4.71 -1.45
C VAL A 33 -9.59 -4.61 -2.98
N VAL A 34 -9.30 -5.72 -3.67
CA VAL A 34 -9.19 -5.76 -5.13
C VAL A 34 -10.52 -5.45 -5.80
N GLU A 35 -11.63 -6.01 -5.30
CA GLU A 35 -12.97 -5.73 -5.83
C GLU A 35 -13.34 -4.26 -5.67
N TRP A 36 -13.02 -3.68 -4.50
CA TRP A 36 -13.26 -2.26 -4.26
C TRP A 36 -12.41 -1.38 -5.19
N LEU A 37 -11.11 -1.68 -5.37
CA LEU A 37 -10.24 -0.95 -6.30
C LEU A 37 -10.75 -1.02 -7.73
N LYS A 38 -11.09 -2.21 -8.23
CA LYS A 38 -11.66 -2.41 -9.57
C LYS A 38 -13.00 -1.71 -9.78
N SER A 39 -13.80 -1.55 -8.72
CA SER A 39 -15.09 -0.86 -8.83
C SER A 39 -14.96 0.60 -9.30
N TRP A 40 -13.80 1.22 -9.12
CA TRP A 40 -13.51 2.58 -9.61
C TRP A 40 -13.40 2.68 -11.13
N GLU A 41 -13.13 1.58 -11.85
CA GLU A 41 -13.07 1.56 -13.32
C GLU A 41 -14.44 1.82 -13.94
N ALA A 42 -15.52 1.42 -13.27
CA ALA A 42 -16.90 1.68 -13.69
C ALA A 42 -17.41 3.08 -13.29
N GLY A 43 -16.54 3.89 -12.68
CA GLY A 43 -16.88 5.19 -12.10
C GLY A 43 -16.85 5.18 -10.56
N PRO A 44 -17.01 6.36 -9.92
CA PRO A 44 -16.84 6.47 -8.48
C PRO A 44 -17.85 5.63 -7.69
N PRO A 45 -17.40 4.68 -6.84
CA PRO A 45 -18.30 3.82 -6.09
C PRO A 45 -19.05 4.60 -5.02
N LYS A 46 -20.21 4.06 -4.59
CA LYS A 46 -21.02 4.63 -3.49
C LYS A 46 -20.20 4.78 -2.19
N LYS A 47 -19.30 3.84 -1.92
CA LYS A 47 -18.35 3.90 -0.80
C LYS A 47 -16.96 4.25 -1.34
N ARG A 48 -16.52 5.49 -1.10
CA ARG A 48 -15.25 6.04 -1.61
C ARG A 48 -14.05 5.81 -0.70
N ALA A 49 -14.26 5.18 0.45
CA ALA A 49 -13.21 4.86 1.40
C ALA A 49 -13.30 3.41 1.85
N LEU A 50 -12.14 2.78 2.03
CA LEU A 50 -11.99 1.44 2.57
C LEU A 50 -11.18 1.50 3.88
N LEU A 51 -11.72 0.93 4.95
CA LEU A 51 -10.99 0.76 6.22
C LEU A 51 -10.46 -0.66 6.31
N ILE A 52 -9.14 -0.81 6.36
CA ILE A 52 -8.46 -2.10 6.51
C ILE A 52 -7.94 -2.22 7.94
N TYR A 53 -8.50 -3.14 8.72
CA TYR A 53 -8.17 -3.32 10.14
C TYR A 53 -7.84 -4.78 10.46
N GLY A 54 -7.18 -5.00 11.60
CA GLY A 54 -6.78 -6.32 12.08
C GLY A 54 -5.47 -6.28 12.88
N PRO A 55 -5.00 -7.42 13.42
CA PRO A 55 -3.80 -7.50 14.26
C PRO A 55 -2.54 -6.94 13.57
N PRO A 56 -1.54 -6.45 14.31
CA PRO A 56 -0.27 -6.01 13.72
C PRO A 56 0.45 -7.18 13.03
N GLY A 57 1.22 -6.88 11.97
CA GLY A 57 2.04 -7.89 11.28
C GLY A 57 1.32 -8.82 10.29
N VAL A 58 -0.02 -8.75 10.16
CA VAL A 58 -0.78 -9.65 9.26
C VAL A 58 -0.76 -9.26 7.77
N GLY A 59 0.09 -8.31 7.37
CA GLY A 59 0.23 -7.93 5.95
C GLY A 59 -0.83 -6.96 5.41
N LYS A 60 -1.51 -6.18 6.27
CA LYS A 60 -2.51 -5.17 5.84
C LYS A 60 -1.92 -4.14 4.86
N THR A 61 -0.84 -3.46 5.27
CA THR A 61 -0.15 -2.46 4.43
C THR A 61 0.44 -3.12 3.18
N VAL A 62 1.08 -4.28 3.36
CA VAL A 62 1.67 -5.05 2.26
C VAL A 62 0.61 -5.44 1.21
N ALA A 63 -0.60 -5.79 1.63
CA ALA A 63 -1.68 -6.14 0.71
C ALA A 63 -2.12 -4.95 -0.16
N VAL A 64 -2.15 -3.73 0.39
CA VAL A 64 -2.47 -2.51 -0.38
C VAL A 64 -1.35 -2.20 -1.37
N GLU A 65 -0.09 -2.24 -0.92
CA GLU A 65 1.07 -2.04 -1.80
C GLU A 65 1.17 -3.07 -2.93
N ALA A 66 0.88 -4.33 -2.63
CA ALA A 66 0.88 -5.39 -3.62
C ALA A 66 -0.30 -5.23 -4.59
N ALA A 67 -1.49 -4.87 -4.10
CA ALA A 67 -2.65 -4.63 -4.95
C ALA A 67 -2.44 -3.44 -5.90
N SER A 68 -1.85 -2.34 -5.44
CA SER A 68 -1.59 -1.18 -6.29
C SER A 68 -0.60 -1.53 -7.41
N ARG A 69 0.46 -2.27 -7.10
CA ARG A 69 1.42 -2.77 -8.11
C ARG A 69 0.76 -3.71 -9.11
N ASP A 70 0.00 -4.70 -8.63
CA ASP A 70 -0.66 -5.69 -9.50
C ASP A 70 -1.72 -5.05 -10.42
N LEU A 71 -2.36 -3.97 -9.97
CA LEU A 71 -3.34 -3.20 -10.75
C LEU A 71 -2.73 -2.01 -11.50
N ASN A 72 -1.41 -1.82 -11.44
CA ASN A 72 -0.69 -0.70 -12.05
C ASN A 72 -1.26 0.68 -11.65
N LEU A 73 -1.60 0.84 -10.37
CA LEU A 73 -2.08 2.08 -9.76
C LEU A 73 -0.92 2.82 -9.09
N GLU A 74 -0.95 4.15 -9.16
CA GLU A 74 -0.09 4.98 -8.34
C GLU A 74 -0.54 4.92 -6.88
N LEU A 75 0.39 4.59 -5.98
CA LEU A 75 0.13 4.53 -4.55
C LEU A 75 0.72 5.74 -3.85
N ILE A 76 -0.15 6.58 -3.29
CA ILE A 76 0.24 7.65 -2.39
C ILE A 76 -0.02 7.17 -0.95
N GLU A 77 1.05 6.87 -0.22
CA GLU A 77 1.01 6.43 1.18
C GLU A 77 1.39 7.58 2.11
N SER A 78 0.63 7.75 3.17
CA SER A 78 0.94 8.70 4.25
C SER A 78 0.90 7.99 5.58
N ASN A 79 2.01 8.03 6.33
CA ASN A 79 2.11 7.41 7.64
C ASN A 79 1.77 8.42 8.74
N ALA A 80 1.15 7.96 9.84
CA ALA A 80 0.82 8.78 11.01
C ALA A 80 2.02 9.58 11.59
N SER A 81 3.25 9.08 11.45
CA SER A 81 4.46 9.76 11.92
C SER A 81 4.90 10.96 11.05
N ASP A 82 4.43 11.02 9.81
CA ASP A 82 4.70 12.11 8.84
C ASP A 82 3.75 13.30 9.02
N TYR A 83 2.62 13.14 9.70
CA TYR A 83 1.56 14.16 9.86
C TYR A 83 1.82 15.27 10.90
N ARG A 84 3.08 15.50 11.31
CA ARG A 84 3.37 16.45 12.41
C ARG A 84 3.36 17.94 11.99
N ARG A 85 3.19 18.29 10.71
CA ARG A 85 3.08 19.69 10.27
C ARG A 85 1.92 19.93 9.30
N ASN A 86 1.24 21.07 9.47
CA ASN A 86 0.14 21.53 8.61
C ASN A 86 0.58 21.72 7.13
N SER A 87 1.87 21.94 6.89
CA SER A 87 2.49 22.00 5.55
C SER A 87 2.33 20.69 4.77
N ASP A 88 2.36 19.54 5.45
CA ASP A 88 2.48 18.23 4.81
C ASP A 88 1.11 17.73 4.33
N ILE A 89 0.03 18.25 4.93
CA ILE A 89 -1.35 17.97 4.53
C ILE A 89 -1.71 18.73 3.23
N LYS A 90 -1.21 19.96 3.06
CA LYS A 90 -1.51 20.79 1.88
C LYS A 90 -0.77 20.32 0.62
N SER A 91 0.45 19.81 0.76
CA SER A 91 1.19 19.25 -0.37
C SER A 91 0.55 17.96 -0.89
N PHE A 92 0.09 17.08 0.01
CA PHE A 92 -0.59 15.83 -0.34
C PHE A 92 -1.87 16.05 -1.14
N ALA A 93 -2.74 16.99 -0.71
CA ALA A 93 -3.98 17.30 -1.42
C ALA A 93 -3.73 17.94 -2.80
N GLY A 94 -2.62 18.64 -2.98
CA GLY A 94 -2.25 19.27 -4.25
C GLY A 94 -1.77 18.27 -5.32
N LEU A 95 -1.12 17.18 -4.92
CA LEU A 95 -0.63 16.13 -5.82
C LEU A 95 -1.75 15.25 -6.40
N ALA A 96 -2.80 15.00 -5.62
CA ALA A 96 -3.97 14.22 -6.06
C ALA A 96 -4.94 15.00 -6.97
N SER A 97 -4.69 16.29 -7.20
CA SER A 97 -5.57 17.22 -7.93
C SER A 97 -4.99 17.71 -9.27
N GLN A 98 -3.81 17.22 -9.70
CA GLN A 98 -3.24 17.49 -11.02
C GLN A 98 -3.50 16.37 -12.02
#